data_AF-A0A024P736-F1
#
_entry.id   AF-A0A024P736-F1
#
_cell.length_a   1.000
_cell.length_b   1.000
_cell.length_c   1.000
_cell.angle_alpha   90.00
_cell.angle_beta   90.00
_cell.angle_gamma   90.00
#
_symmetry.space_group_name_H-M   'P 1'
#
loop_
_entity.id
_entity.type
_entity.pdbx_description
1 polymer ?
#
loop_
_entity_poly.entity_id
_entity_poly.type
_entity_poly.pdbx_seq_one_letter_code
_entity_poly.pdbx_strand_id
1 'polypeptide(L)'
;MSAGEIIRLVENEGCSLEAMNGRLKITQGERLDPSLVEWVKKNKAEIVAVLNRDKEAQGIGFLVGLYGSIYMQSLGKRSHVYLEDMSEWWELRRETYTETASYSKILAKGTFPDVLQRASSYFNYIKGVSA
;
A
#
# COMPACT_ATOMS: atom_id res chain seq x y z
N MET A 1 12.79 7.45 -10.61
CA MET A 1 11.79 7.74 -9.56
C MET A 1 10.63 6.81 -9.79
N SER A 2 10.24 6.04 -8.78
CA SER A 2 9.08 5.14 -8.87
C SER A 2 7.78 5.95 -8.80
N ALA A 3 6.67 5.35 -9.24
CA ALA A 3 5.35 5.97 -9.10
C ALA A 3 5.00 6.29 -7.63
N GLY A 4 5.38 5.41 -6.69
CA GLY A 4 5.17 5.64 -5.25
C GLY A 4 5.97 6.83 -4.70
N GLU A 5 7.21 7.03 -5.17
CA GLU A 5 8.01 8.20 -4.82
C GLU A 5 7.39 9.50 -5.35
N ILE A 6 6.86 9.48 -6.59
CA ILE A 6 6.17 10.63 -7.18
C ILE A 6 4.95 11.00 -6.33
N ILE A 7 4.12 10.03 -5.95
CA ILE A 7 2.93 10.27 -5.11
C ILE A 7 3.35 10.94 -3.79
N ARG A 8 4.37 10.40 -3.11
CA ARG A 8 4.89 10.95 -1.85
C ARG A 8 5.39 12.38 -2.00
N LEU A 9 6.10 12.69 -3.09
CA LEU A 9 6.59 14.06 -3.34
C LEU A 9 5.44 15.04 -3.57
N VAL A 10 4.41 14.63 -4.32
CA VAL A 10 3.20 15.45 -4.52
C VAL A 10 2.53 15.76 -3.17
N GLU A 11 2.45 14.78 -2.27
CA GLU A 11 1.89 14.98 -0.93
C GLU A 11 2.73 15.89 -0.04
N ASN A 12 4.06 15.82 -0.15
CA ASN A 12 4.96 16.73 0.58
C ASN A 12 4.79 18.20 0.16
N GLU A 13 4.32 18.47 -1.06
CA GLU A 13 3.96 19.81 -1.54
C GLU A 13 2.53 20.23 -1.12
N GLY A 14 1.85 19.41 -0.29
CA GLY A 14 0.49 19.66 0.17
C GLY A 14 -0.58 19.37 -0.88
N CYS A 15 -0.22 18.73 -2.00
CA CYS A 15 -1.14 18.33 -3.05
C CYS A 15 -1.57 16.87 -2.84
N SER A 16 -2.54 16.39 -3.62
CA SER A 16 -2.90 14.96 -3.60
C SER A 16 -3.27 14.44 -4.99
N LEU A 17 -3.06 13.14 -5.20
CA LEU A 17 -3.39 12.43 -6.43
C LEU A 17 -4.54 11.46 -6.17
N GLU A 18 -5.53 11.47 -7.06
CA GLU A 18 -6.65 10.54 -7.00
C GLU A 18 -6.89 9.89 -8.37
N ALA A 19 -6.90 8.55 -8.39
CA ALA A 19 -7.31 7.78 -9.56
C ALA A 19 -8.85 7.69 -9.62
N MET A 20 -9.43 8.16 -10.73
CA MET A 20 -10.87 8.15 -11.02
C MET A 20 -11.12 7.69 -12.47
N ASN A 21 -11.73 6.52 -12.68
CA ASN A 21 -12.14 6.04 -14.02
C ASN A 21 -11.02 6.12 -15.08
N GLY A 22 -9.79 5.73 -14.73
CA GLY A 22 -8.62 5.81 -15.62
C GLY A 22 -8.04 7.22 -15.83
N ARG A 23 -8.60 8.23 -15.16
CA ARG A 23 -8.04 9.59 -15.08
C ARG A 23 -7.36 9.79 -13.74
N LEU A 24 -6.39 10.69 -13.73
CA LEU A 24 -5.68 11.11 -12.53
C LEU A 24 -6.07 12.57 -12.25
N LYS A 25 -6.60 12.82 -11.07
CA LYS A 25 -6.94 14.16 -10.59
C LYS A 25 -5.85 14.61 -9.62
N ILE A 26 -5.41 15.86 -9.77
CA ILE A 26 -4.51 16.53 -8.83
C ILE A 26 -5.33 17.55 -8.05
N THR A 27 -5.30 17.47 -6.72
CA THR A 27 -5.92 18.45 -5.83
C THR A 27 -4.87 19.47 -5.40
N GLN A 28 -5.22 20.76 -5.40
CA GLN A 28 -4.30 21.89 -5.14
C GLN A 28 -3.11 21.96 -6.12
N GLY A 29 -3.28 21.46 -7.34
CA GLY A 29 -2.21 21.33 -8.33
C GLY A 29 -1.57 22.63 -8.79
N GLU A 30 -2.18 23.79 -8.51
CA GLU A 30 -1.58 25.11 -8.74
C GLU A 30 -0.32 25.36 -7.91
N ARG A 31 -0.11 24.59 -6.84
CA ARG A 31 1.06 24.67 -5.97
C ARG A 31 2.18 23.73 -6.39
N LEU A 32 1.91 22.82 -7.32
CA LEU A 32 2.82 21.75 -7.67
C LEU A 32 3.95 22.28 -8.55
N ASP A 33 5.19 21.88 -8.23
CA ASP A 33 6.34 22.24 -9.05
C ASP A 33 6.14 21.77 -10.51
N PRO A 34 6.42 22.61 -11.53
CA PRO A 34 6.22 22.25 -12.93
C PRO A 34 6.98 20.99 -13.36
N SER A 35 8.15 20.71 -12.79
CA SER A 35 8.89 19.49 -13.10
C SER A 35 8.17 18.25 -12.54
N LEU A 36 7.56 18.36 -11.36
CA LEU A 36 6.79 17.29 -10.75
C LEU A 36 5.49 17.01 -11.53
N VAL A 37 4.84 18.04 -12.09
CA VAL A 37 3.71 17.89 -13.03
C VAL A 37 4.12 17.04 -14.24
N GLU A 38 5.29 17.29 -14.83
CA GLU A 38 5.78 16.49 -15.96
C GLU A 38 6.08 15.04 -15.56
N TRP A 39 6.64 14.82 -14.37
CA TRP A 39 6.81 13.47 -13.83
C TRP A 39 5.48 12.75 -13.64
N VAL A 40 4.45 13.43 -13.12
CA VAL A 40 3.09 12.86 -12.96
C VAL A 40 2.50 12.49 -14.32
N LYS A 41 2.61 13.36 -15.33
CA LYS A 41 2.12 13.07 -16.68
C LYS A 41 2.83 11.87 -17.31
N LYS A 42 4.16 11.83 -17.22
CA LYS A 42 4.99 10.77 -17.80
C LYS A 42 4.71 9.39 -17.18
N ASN A 43 4.39 9.34 -15.89
CA ASN A 43 4.20 8.10 -15.15
C ASN A 43 2.72 7.82 -14.80
N LYS A 44 1.78 8.48 -15.50
CA LYS A 44 0.34 8.44 -15.18
C LYS A 44 -0.21 7.01 -15.02
N ALA A 45 0.12 6.10 -15.94
CA ALA A 45 -0.41 4.74 -15.92
C ALA A 45 0.06 3.96 -14.69
N GLU A 46 1.34 4.08 -14.34
CA GLU A 46 1.93 3.43 -13.16
C GLU A 46 1.39 4.04 -11.86
N ILE A 47 1.24 5.37 -11.80
CA ILE A 47 0.64 6.06 -10.65
C ILE A 47 -0.80 5.57 -10.44
N VAL A 48 -1.60 5.46 -11.50
CA VAL A 48 -2.97 4.93 -11.40
C VAL A 48 -2.98 3.49 -10.91
N ALA A 49 -2.06 2.65 -11.41
CA ALA A 49 -1.93 1.27 -10.95
C ALA A 49 -1.57 1.17 -9.45
N VAL A 50 -0.62 2.00 -8.99
CA VAL A 50 -0.26 2.10 -7.57
C VAL A 50 -1.45 2.56 -6.72
N LEU A 51 -2.12 3.65 -7.09
CA LEU A 51 -3.26 4.17 -6.33
C LEU A 51 -4.42 3.17 -6.26
N ASN A 52 -4.67 2.41 -7.34
CA ASN A 52 -5.69 1.35 -7.32
C ASN A 52 -5.29 0.20 -6.38
N ARG A 53 -4.02 -0.25 -6.45
CA ARG A 53 -3.49 -1.28 -5.55
C ARG A 53 -3.61 -0.87 -4.08
N ASP A 54 -3.26 0.38 -3.79
CA ASP A 54 -3.34 0.95 -2.44
C ASP A 54 -4.78 1.01 -1.95
N LYS A 55 -5.73 1.40 -2.81
CA LYS A 55 -7.17 1.36 -2.51
C LYS A 55 -7.66 -0.06 -2.25
N GLU A 56 -7.21 -1.05 -3.02
CA GLU A 56 -7.57 -2.46 -2.81
C GLU A 56 -7.05 -2.98 -1.46
N ALA A 57 -5.80 -2.66 -1.10
CA ALA A 57 -5.22 -3.01 0.20
C ALA A 57 -5.96 -2.33 1.36
N GLN A 58 -6.26 -1.03 1.23
CA GLN A 58 -7.05 -0.27 2.21
C GLN A 58 -8.46 -0.85 2.38
N GLY A 59 -9.07 -1.33 1.30
CA GLY A 59 -10.40 -1.94 1.30
C GLY A 59 -10.54 -3.15 2.23
N ILE A 60 -9.43 -3.84 2.55
CA ILE A 60 -9.43 -4.98 3.48
C ILE A 60 -8.87 -4.63 4.87
N GLY A 61 -8.54 -3.36 5.13
CA GLY A 61 -8.13 -2.86 6.44
C GLY A 61 -6.64 -2.55 6.58
N PHE A 62 -5.84 -2.65 5.51
CA PHE A 62 -4.46 -2.18 5.57
C PHE A 62 -4.35 -0.65 5.56
N LEU A 63 -3.29 -0.14 6.17
CA LEU A 63 -2.77 1.21 5.95
C LEU A 63 -1.62 1.16 4.94
N VAL A 64 -1.47 2.24 4.15
CA VAL A 64 -0.33 2.38 3.22
C VAL A 64 0.89 2.84 4.02
N GLY A 65 1.93 2.01 4.05
CA GLY A 65 3.23 2.36 4.62
C GLY A 65 4.17 2.97 3.58
N LEU A 66 4.18 2.38 2.38
CA LEU A 66 4.87 2.91 1.20
C LEU A 66 4.01 2.66 -0.03
N TYR A 67 3.65 3.75 -0.74
CA TYR A 67 2.78 3.70 -1.91
C TYR A 67 3.19 2.60 -2.89
N GLY A 68 2.27 1.67 -3.14
CA GLY A 68 2.44 0.58 -4.09
C GLY A 68 3.34 -0.57 -3.68
N SER A 69 3.95 -0.54 -2.49
CA SER A 69 5.00 -1.49 -2.09
C SER A 69 4.85 -2.07 -0.67
N ILE A 70 4.41 -1.29 0.31
CA ILE A 70 4.31 -1.77 1.71
C ILE A 70 2.98 -1.34 2.29
N TYR A 71 2.22 -2.32 2.78
CA TYR A 71 0.99 -2.12 3.53
C TYR A 71 1.10 -2.74 4.91
N MET A 72 0.48 -2.11 5.92
CA MET A 72 0.57 -2.57 7.31
C MET A 72 -0.78 -2.52 8.03
N GLN A 73 -1.04 -3.50 8.88
CA GLN A 73 -2.19 -3.50 9.79
C GLN A 73 -1.74 -3.93 11.19
N SER A 74 -2.05 -3.14 12.20
CA SER A 74 -1.83 -3.52 13.60
C SER A 74 -2.91 -4.51 14.04
N LEU A 75 -2.50 -5.62 14.65
CA LEU A 75 -3.40 -6.58 15.30
C LEU A 75 -3.52 -6.33 16.81
N GLY A 76 -2.88 -5.27 17.31
CA GLY A 76 -2.79 -4.92 18.73
C GLY A 76 -1.40 -4.38 19.07
N LYS A 77 -1.15 -4.14 20.36
CA LYS A 77 0.08 -3.46 20.83
C LYS A 77 1.40 -4.13 20.42
N ARG A 78 1.38 -5.45 20.17
CA ARG A 78 2.58 -6.27 19.99
C ARG A 78 2.62 -7.01 18.65
N SER A 79 1.63 -6.87 17.77
CA SER A 79 1.61 -7.63 16.52
C SER A 79 1.19 -6.76 15.34
N HIS A 80 1.91 -6.91 14.23
CA HIS A 80 1.64 -6.24 12.97
C HIS A 80 1.64 -7.26 11.84
N VAL A 81 0.85 -6.99 10.81
CA VAL A 81 0.86 -7.73 9.55
C VAL A 81 1.31 -6.77 8.46
N TYR A 82 2.25 -7.22 7.65
CA TYR A 82 2.80 -6.52 6.51
C TYR A 82 2.47 -7.28 5.23
N LEU A 83 2.05 -6.54 4.21
CA LEU A 83 1.96 -7.00 2.84
C LEU A 83 2.99 -6.20 2.03
N GLU A 84 4.03 -6.89 1.56
CA GLU A 84 5.24 -6.26 1.03
C GLU A 84 5.59 -6.79 -0.36
N ASP A 85 5.96 -5.88 -1.26
CA ASP A 85 6.49 -6.18 -2.59
C ASP A 85 7.97 -6.55 -2.49
N MET A 86 8.29 -7.79 -2.83
CA MET A 86 9.64 -8.34 -2.84
C MET A 86 10.25 -8.33 -4.25
N SER A 87 9.82 -7.40 -5.11
CA SER A 87 10.22 -7.22 -6.52
C SER A 87 9.71 -8.30 -7.49
N GLU A 88 9.79 -9.57 -7.12
CA GLU A 88 9.32 -10.70 -7.94
C GLU A 88 7.99 -11.30 -7.45
N TRP A 89 7.66 -11.09 -6.18
CA TRP A 89 6.45 -11.60 -5.55
C TRP A 89 6.01 -10.68 -4.42
N TRP A 90 4.79 -10.91 -3.94
CA TRP A 90 4.24 -10.30 -2.75
C TRP A 90 4.34 -11.27 -1.57
N GLU A 91 4.63 -10.75 -0.39
CA GLU A 91 4.72 -11.50 0.85
C GLU A 91 3.76 -10.94 1.89
N LEU A 92 2.97 -11.82 2.50
CA LEU A 92 2.21 -11.51 3.70
C LEU A 92 2.98 -12.05 4.90
N ARG A 93 3.42 -11.16 5.78
CA ARG A 93 4.23 -11.48 6.95
C ARG A 93 3.59 -10.93 8.20
N ARG A 94 3.54 -11.74 9.26
CA ARG A 94 3.19 -11.27 10.60
C ARG A 94 4.46 -11.10 11.41
N GLU A 95 4.60 -9.95 12.04
CA GLU A 95 5.61 -9.70 13.05
C GLU A 95 4.98 -9.58 14.43
N THR A 96 5.65 -10.11 15.44
CA THR A 96 5.24 -10.01 16.84
C THR A 96 6.43 -9.57 17.68
N TYR A 97 6.21 -8.50 18.44
CA TYR A 97 7.20 -7.82 19.25
C TYR A 97 6.96 -8.14 20.72
N THR A 98 8.03 -8.59 21.38
CA THR A 98 8.12 -8.73 22.83
C THR A 98 9.05 -7.64 23.37
N GLU A 99 9.25 -7.58 24.68
CA GLU A 99 10.13 -6.59 25.30
C GLU A 99 11.61 -6.77 24.92
N THR A 100 12.00 -7.99 24.52
CA THR A 100 13.40 -8.35 24.28
C THR A 100 13.67 -8.95 22.90
N ALA A 101 12.63 -9.28 22.13
CA ALA A 101 12.76 -9.97 20.85
C ALA A 101 11.60 -9.69 19.89
N SER A 102 11.84 -9.91 18.60
CA SER A 102 10.83 -9.90 17.54
C SER A 102 10.79 -11.25 16.83
N TYR A 103 9.58 -11.72 16.52
CA TYR A 103 9.33 -12.95 15.78
C TYR A 103 8.58 -12.63 14.49
N SER A 104 9.02 -13.19 13.36
CA SER A 104 8.34 -13.05 12.08
C SER A 104 7.86 -14.41 11.57
N LYS A 105 6.70 -14.41 10.92
CA LYS A 105 6.15 -15.59 10.24
C LYS A 105 5.57 -15.18 8.90
N ILE A 106 6.03 -15.84 7.83
CA ILE A 106 5.43 -15.73 6.51
C ILE A 106 4.10 -16.50 6.51
N LEU A 107 3.03 -15.81 6.11
CA LEU A 107 1.68 -16.35 6.03
C LEU A 107 1.31 -16.72 4.59
N ALA A 108 1.82 -15.98 3.60
CA ALA A 108 1.61 -16.26 2.18
C ALA A 108 2.72 -15.61 1.33
N LYS A 109 2.96 -16.19 0.15
CA LYS A 109 3.83 -15.68 -0.91
C LYS A 109 3.15 -15.93 -2.26
N GLY A 110 3.18 -14.97 -3.17
CA GLY A 110 2.52 -15.11 -4.49
C GLY A 110 2.35 -13.80 -5.23
N THR A 111 1.36 -13.73 -6.12
CA THR A 111 0.98 -12.48 -6.79
C THR A 111 0.24 -11.55 -5.82
N PHE A 112 0.17 -10.25 -6.11
CA PHE A 112 -0.56 -9.30 -5.27
C PHE A 112 -2.02 -9.75 -5.00
N PRO A 113 -2.84 -10.12 -6.01
CA PRO A 113 -4.21 -10.57 -5.78
C PRO A 113 -4.30 -11.81 -4.89
N ASP A 114 -3.42 -12.81 -5.10
CA ASP A 114 -3.44 -14.05 -4.31
C ASP A 114 -3.13 -13.78 -2.84
N VAL A 115 -2.11 -12.95 -2.59
CA VAL A 115 -1.65 -12.63 -1.25
C VAL A 115 -2.63 -11.70 -0.54
N LEU A 116 -3.26 -10.76 -1.26
CA LEU A 116 -4.32 -9.91 -0.74
C LEU A 116 -5.55 -10.73 -0.33
N GLN A 117 -5.94 -11.74 -1.12
CA GLN A 117 -7.01 -12.67 -0.75
C GLN A 117 -6.67 -13.44 0.53
N ARG A 118 -5.43 -13.93 0.64
CA ARG A 118 -4.95 -14.60 1.87
C ARG A 118 -4.97 -13.67 3.08
N ALA A 119 -4.62 -12.40 2.90
CA ALA A 119 -4.69 -11.40 3.96
C ALA A 119 -6.12 -11.15 4.43
N SER A 120 -7.06 -11.00 3.49
CA SER A 120 -8.49 -10.84 3.81
C SER A 120 -9.03 -12.01 4.63
N SER A 121 -8.77 -13.26 4.20
CA SER A 121 -9.14 -14.45 4.97
C SER A 121 -8.49 -14.49 6.35
N TYR A 122 -7.22 -14.09 6.46
CA TYR A 122 -6.51 -14.03 7.73
C TYR A 122 -7.12 -13.01 8.71
N PHE A 123 -7.49 -11.82 8.20
CA PHE A 123 -8.13 -10.79 9.01
C PHE A 123 -9.52 -11.20 9.47
N ASN A 124 -10.31 -11.86 8.63
CA ASN A 124 -11.61 -12.41 9.03
C ASN A 124 -11.48 -13.47 10.12
N TYR A 125 -10.50 -14.38 9.97
CA TYR A 125 -10.19 -15.37 11.00
C TYR A 125 -9.82 -14.73 12.35
N ILE A 126 -8.96 -13.72 12.36
CA ILE A 126 -8.57 -13.02 13.60
C ILE A 126 -9.76 -12.28 14.23
N LYS A 127 -10.62 -11.69 13.40
CA LYS A 127 -11.81 -10.96 13.87
C LYS A 127 -12.94 -11.90 14.34
N GLY A 128 -12.79 -13.22 14.17
CA GLY A 128 -13.83 -14.20 14.51
C GLY A 128 -15.05 -14.14 13.57
N VAL A 129 -14.88 -13.61 12.36
CA VAL A 129 -15.93 -13.58 11.35
C VAL A 129 -15.81 -14.86 10.52
N SER A 130 -16.73 -15.79 10.73
CA SER A 130 -16.88 -16.99 9.90
C SER A 130 -17.21 -16.57 8.46
N ALA A 131 -16.54 -17.19 7.48
CA ALA A 131 -16.82 -17.02 6.05
C ALA A 131 -18.20 -17.57 5.66
#